data_AF-A0A3Q0KKP7-F1
#
_entry.id   AF-A0A3Q0KKP7-F1
#
_cell.length_a   1.000
_cell.length_b   1.000
_cell.length_c   1.000
_cell.angle_alpha   90.00
_cell.angle_beta   90.00
_cell.angle_gamma   90.00
#
_symmetry.space_group_name_H-M   'P 1'
#
loop_
_entity.id
_entity.type
_entity.pdbx_description
1 polymer ?
#
loop_
_entity_poly.entity_id
_entity_poly.type
_entity_poly.pdbx_seq_one_letter_code
_entity_poly.pdbx_strand_id
1 'polypeptide(L)'
;MRYTRDNSSNVSVLVFIHIQKTAGTLLERRLVKDGLVGKTCYCFFRRRCSCKTPNGNTWLVSRYSTGWVCGLHADLTELTECIDNKLNKVDHHIIKRKYTYFTLLRDPINRFISEWQHIRRGATWHSATLRCNKQYPPLEHYKPCYFNEEIVENISSNVSMKSVIDCPYNLASNRQTRMLANLSSLGCYKHLTKWSQPLNVTVLTHIPSVSLALLNSAKHNLVNIINCYGLSEYLIYSQYILQKCLHITFKRTFVEFNKISFIKPRLLFTHATIIRSNLNQSTLHEIQNVNRLDIFLYDFAKQLFVYRLVNYLLFDSNIPLHFRRPLHTIWHSRLRSKSYICLSYLLLSNPIINHHDANISSNAFSYRFNLFLTNLFIRKGSIPVSESILTSENKKWSDRLSYDFKI
;
A
#
# COMPACT_ATOMS: atom_id res chain seq x y z
N MET A 1 -8.63 0.94 37.30
CA MET A 1 -8.95 2.20 36.60
C MET A 1 -10.44 2.24 36.32
N ARG A 2 -11.15 3.26 36.79
CA ARG A 2 -12.57 3.51 36.46
C ARG A 2 -12.62 4.20 35.10
N TYR A 3 -13.26 3.59 34.10
CA TYR A 3 -13.49 4.21 32.80
C TYR A 3 -14.76 5.06 32.86
N THR A 4 -14.70 6.28 32.35
CA THR A 4 -15.91 7.06 32.06
C THR A 4 -16.43 6.69 30.67
N ARG A 5 -17.76 6.56 30.54
CA ARG A 5 -18.44 6.22 29.30
C ARG A 5 -19.04 7.50 28.72
N ASP A 6 -18.51 7.99 27.61
CA ASP A 6 -19.08 9.12 26.88
C ASP A 6 -19.90 8.59 25.69
N ASN A 7 -21.22 8.71 25.79
CA ASN A 7 -22.16 8.29 24.74
C ASN A 7 -22.41 9.38 23.68
N SER A 8 -21.90 10.60 23.87
CA SER A 8 -22.27 11.78 23.05
C SER A 8 -21.31 12.06 21.88
N SER A 9 -20.05 11.59 21.94
CA SER A 9 -19.04 11.89 20.92
C SER A 9 -18.71 10.68 20.03
N ASN A 10 -19.23 10.68 18.79
CA ASN A 10 -18.78 9.72 17.77
C ASN A 10 -17.43 10.19 17.20
N VAL A 11 -16.33 9.59 17.67
CA VAL A 11 -14.99 9.92 17.15
C VAL A 11 -14.71 9.13 15.88
N SER A 12 -14.37 9.84 14.80
CA SER A 12 -13.88 9.21 13.57
C SER A 12 -12.39 8.94 13.66
N VAL A 13 -11.99 7.68 13.44
CA VAL A 13 -10.60 7.24 13.53
C VAL A 13 -10.16 6.68 12.20
N LEU A 14 -9.10 7.28 11.64
CA LEU A 14 -8.43 6.76 10.46
C LEU A 14 -7.49 5.63 10.87
N VAL A 15 -7.57 4.49 10.18
CA VAL A 15 -6.74 3.31 10.46
C VAL A 15 -5.96 2.94 9.21
N PHE A 16 -4.64 3.13 9.26
CA PHE A 16 -3.78 2.72 8.16
C PHE A 16 -3.38 1.26 8.30
N ILE A 17 -3.80 0.43 7.34
CA ILE A 17 -3.35 -0.96 7.22
C ILE A 17 -1.99 -0.95 6.54
N HIS A 18 -0.91 -1.05 7.32
CA HIS A 18 0.45 -1.01 6.78
C HIS A 18 0.84 -2.36 6.19
N ILE A 19 0.47 -2.57 4.93
CA ILE A 19 1.03 -3.64 4.10
C ILE A 19 2.48 -3.26 3.78
N GLN A 20 3.40 -4.20 3.99
CA GLN A 20 4.81 -3.95 3.78
C GLN A 20 5.12 -3.74 2.30
N LYS A 21 6.14 -2.92 2.06
CA LYS A 21 6.71 -2.67 0.74
C LYS A 21 5.73 -2.06 -0.26
N THR A 22 4.64 -1.43 0.21
CA THR A 22 3.68 -0.68 -0.60
C THR A 22 3.80 0.84 -0.41
N ALA A 23 5.02 1.35 -0.18
CA ALA A 23 5.29 2.75 0.12
C ALA A 23 4.61 3.30 1.40
N GLY A 24 4.21 2.44 2.34
CA GLY A 24 3.59 2.86 3.61
C GLY A 24 4.41 3.88 4.41
N THR A 25 5.74 3.77 4.43
CA THR A 25 6.61 4.75 5.10
C THR A 25 6.48 6.17 4.53
N LEU A 26 6.34 6.30 3.20
CA LEU A 26 6.13 7.60 2.57
C LEU A 26 4.79 8.18 3.04
N LEU A 27 3.70 7.42 2.89
CA LEU A 27 2.37 7.85 3.27
C LEU A 27 2.27 8.23 4.75
N GLU A 28 2.79 7.41 5.66
CA GLU A 28 2.74 7.69 7.09
C GLU A 28 3.58 8.91 7.46
N ARG A 29 4.72 9.14 6.80
CA ARG A 29 5.49 10.38 6.95
C ARG A 29 4.66 11.59 6.53
N ARG A 30 4.00 11.53 5.37
CA ARG A 30 3.14 12.61 4.87
C ARG A 30 1.94 12.86 5.78
N LEU A 31 1.35 11.79 6.31
CA LEU A 31 0.17 11.83 7.16
C LEU A 31 0.47 12.36 8.57
N VAL A 32 1.61 11.97 9.15
CA VAL A 32 1.90 12.20 10.58
C VAL A 32 2.98 13.25 10.80
N LYS A 33 4.14 13.08 10.16
CA LYS A 33 5.34 13.92 10.42
C LYS A 33 5.25 15.25 9.70
N ASP A 34 4.86 15.24 8.43
CA ASP A 34 4.55 16.47 7.69
C ASP A 34 3.20 17.04 8.13
N GLY A 35 2.21 16.16 8.37
CA GLY A 35 0.89 16.49 8.86
C GLY A 35 -0.11 16.86 7.77
N LEU A 36 -1.33 17.22 8.20
CA LEU A 36 -2.44 17.58 7.33
C LEU A 36 -2.78 19.08 7.47
N VAL A 37 -3.29 19.69 6.41
CA VAL A 37 -3.81 21.06 6.48
C VAL A 37 -4.99 21.07 7.46
N GLY A 38 -4.93 21.94 8.47
CA GLY A 38 -5.93 22.03 9.54
C GLY A 38 -5.90 20.90 10.58
N LYS A 39 -5.06 19.85 10.44
CA LYS A 39 -4.91 18.78 11.43
C LYS A 39 -3.44 18.36 11.57
N THR A 40 -2.85 18.60 12.73
CA THR A 40 -1.45 18.23 12.99
C THR A 40 -1.33 17.26 14.15
N CYS A 41 -0.41 16.31 14.02
CA CYS A 41 0.02 15.49 15.14
C CYS A 41 1.15 16.21 15.90
N TYR A 42 1.16 16.07 17.22
CA TYR A 42 2.21 16.64 18.06
C TYR A 42 3.45 15.73 18.07
N CYS A 43 4.56 16.22 17.52
CA CYS A 43 5.80 15.47 17.28
C CYS A 43 7.00 16.07 18.03
N PHE A 44 7.01 16.06 19.37
CA PHE A 44 8.15 16.59 20.13
C PHE A 44 9.23 15.52 20.35
N PHE A 45 10.36 15.58 19.63
CA PHE A 45 11.55 14.70 19.72
C PHE A 45 11.30 13.17 19.79
N ARG A 46 10.07 12.72 19.52
CA ARG A 46 9.66 11.33 19.61
C ARG A 46 9.62 10.69 18.24
N ARG A 47 10.04 9.42 18.16
CA ARG A 47 9.87 8.60 16.96
C ARG A 47 8.39 8.52 16.54
N ARG A 48 7.48 8.52 17.52
CA ARG A 48 6.02 8.54 17.35
C ARG A 48 5.41 9.90 17.71
N CYS A 49 4.38 10.33 17.00
CA CYS A 49 3.66 11.57 17.26
C CYS A 49 2.28 11.30 17.86
N SER A 50 1.81 12.22 18.70
CA SER A 50 0.45 12.14 19.26
C SER A 50 -0.55 12.75 18.28
N CYS A 51 -1.44 11.93 17.74
CA CYS A 51 -2.51 12.35 16.82
C CYS A 51 -3.85 12.29 17.55
N LYS A 52 -4.10 13.29 18.40
CA LYS A 52 -5.30 13.40 19.23
C LYS A 52 -6.17 14.59 18.81
N THR A 53 -7.48 14.49 19.02
CA THR A 53 -8.43 15.59 18.85
C THR A 53 -8.24 16.59 19.99
N PRO A 54 -8.82 17.81 19.92
CA PRO A 54 -8.84 18.73 21.05
C PRO A 54 -9.36 18.09 22.35
N ASN A 55 -10.35 17.18 22.24
CA ASN A 55 -10.89 16.42 23.37
C ASN A 55 -9.99 15.27 23.87
N GLY A 56 -8.75 15.14 23.37
CA GLY A 56 -7.81 14.11 23.79
C GLY A 56 -7.98 12.71 23.16
N ASN A 57 -8.94 12.54 22.25
CA ASN A 57 -9.25 11.26 21.61
C ASN A 57 -8.31 10.96 20.44
N THR A 58 -7.80 9.73 20.33
CA THR A 58 -6.98 9.34 19.20
C THR A 58 -7.82 9.29 17.91
N TRP A 59 -7.42 10.03 16.87
CA TRP A 59 -8.10 10.04 15.56
C TRP A 59 -7.32 9.34 14.44
N LEU A 60 -6.09 8.89 14.71
CA LEU A 60 -5.26 8.20 13.72
C LEU A 60 -4.46 7.05 14.33
N VAL A 61 -4.68 5.85 13.79
CA VAL A 61 -3.90 4.64 14.06
C VAL A 61 -2.94 4.39 12.90
N SER A 62 -1.65 4.45 13.20
CA SER A 62 -0.54 4.26 12.25
C SER A 62 0.76 3.95 13.02
N ARG A 63 1.78 3.43 12.35
CA ARG A 63 3.12 3.20 12.92
C ARG A 63 3.74 4.48 13.47
N TYR A 64 3.54 5.61 12.80
CA TYR A 64 4.11 6.90 13.22
C TYR A 64 3.27 7.63 14.28
N SER A 65 2.02 7.21 14.51
CA SER A 65 1.20 7.69 15.62
C SER A 65 1.21 6.72 16.80
N THR A 66 0.31 5.75 16.81
CA THR A 66 0.12 4.75 17.87
C THR A 66 1.23 3.70 17.90
N GLY A 67 2.04 3.59 16.84
CA GLY A 67 2.95 2.46 16.67
C GLY A 67 2.21 1.18 16.26
N TRP A 68 2.88 0.05 16.42
CA TRP A 68 2.35 -1.29 16.18
C TRP A 68 1.43 -1.75 17.31
N VAL A 69 0.38 -0.96 17.59
CA VAL A 69 -0.50 -1.12 18.76
C VAL A 69 -1.21 -2.48 18.79
N CYS A 70 -1.42 -3.07 17.62
CA CYS A 70 -2.06 -4.38 17.42
C CYS A 70 -1.11 -5.46 16.92
N GLY A 71 0.20 -5.24 17.03
CA GLY A 71 1.21 -6.16 16.48
C GLY A 71 1.89 -5.60 15.24
N LEU A 72 3.08 -6.12 14.95
CA LEU A 72 3.87 -5.71 13.80
C LEU A 72 3.11 -6.12 12.52
N HIS A 73 2.69 -5.13 11.74
CA HIS A 73 1.97 -5.32 10.47
C HIS A 73 0.69 -6.17 10.58
N ALA A 74 -0.09 -5.91 11.63
CA ALA A 74 -1.42 -6.48 11.78
C ALA A 74 -2.26 -6.31 10.50
N ASP A 75 -2.85 -7.40 10.04
CA ASP A 75 -3.76 -7.43 8.90
C ASP A 75 -5.13 -6.82 9.26
N LEU A 76 -6.04 -6.71 8.28
CA LEU A 76 -7.38 -6.17 8.51
C LEU A 76 -8.11 -6.93 9.63
N THR A 77 -7.99 -8.25 9.67
CA THR A 77 -8.67 -9.09 10.67
C THR A 77 -8.14 -8.78 12.07
N GLU A 78 -6.82 -8.83 12.25
CA GLU A 78 -6.16 -8.52 13.52
C GLU A 78 -6.46 -7.09 13.98
N LEU A 79 -6.44 -6.11 13.08
CA LEU A 79 -6.76 -4.72 13.38
C LEU A 79 -8.21 -4.55 13.84
N THR A 80 -9.18 -5.18 13.16
CA THR A 80 -10.60 -5.09 13.53
C THR A 80 -10.89 -5.71 14.90
N GLU A 81 -10.20 -6.77 15.29
CA GLU A 81 -10.38 -7.43 16.60
C GLU A 81 -9.67 -6.67 17.75
N CYS A 82 -8.65 -5.89 17.44
CA CYS A 82 -7.74 -5.33 18.43
C CYS A 82 -7.94 -3.83 18.73
N ILE A 83 -8.20 -3.00 17.72
CA ILE A 83 -8.03 -1.54 17.82
C ILE A 83 -8.90 -0.92 18.91
N ASP A 84 -10.18 -1.31 19.03
CA ASP A 84 -11.09 -0.68 19.98
C ASP A 84 -10.61 -0.82 21.43
N ASN A 85 -10.32 -2.06 21.83
CA ASN A 85 -9.77 -2.36 23.16
C ASN A 85 -8.44 -1.65 23.42
N LYS A 86 -7.58 -1.51 22.41
CA LYS A 86 -6.31 -0.80 22.57
C LYS A 86 -6.49 0.70 22.70
N LEU A 87 -7.37 1.31 21.90
CA LEU A 87 -7.64 2.74 21.99
C LEU A 87 -8.34 3.12 23.29
N ASN A 88 -9.25 2.29 23.82
CA ASN A 88 -9.83 2.51 25.14
C ASN A 88 -8.75 2.59 26.24
N LYS A 89 -7.69 1.79 26.13
CA LYS A 89 -6.54 1.83 27.06
C LYS A 89 -5.65 3.06 26.84
N VAL A 90 -5.41 3.44 25.59
CA VAL A 90 -4.55 4.59 25.22
C VAL A 90 -5.22 5.93 25.54
N ASP A 91 -6.54 6.01 25.37
CA ASP A 91 -7.30 7.23 25.64
C ASP A 91 -7.90 7.29 27.06
N HIS A 92 -7.81 6.19 27.83
CA HIS A 92 -8.29 6.04 29.21
C HIS A 92 -9.80 6.14 29.43
N HIS A 93 -10.61 6.01 28.37
CA HIS A 93 -12.06 6.02 28.43
C HIS A 93 -12.68 5.15 27.32
N ILE A 94 -13.94 4.81 27.52
CA ILE A 94 -14.70 3.98 26.57
C ILE A 94 -15.61 4.91 25.79
N ILE A 95 -15.33 5.03 24.49
CA ILE A 95 -16.09 5.87 23.57
C ILE A 95 -16.43 5.09 22.30
N LYS A 96 -17.57 5.41 21.69
CA LYS A 96 -17.96 4.84 20.41
C LYS A 96 -17.14 5.48 19.28
N ARG A 97 -16.46 4.65 18.49
CA ARG A 97 -15.59 5.09 17.39
C ARG A 97 -16.11 4.59 16.04
N LYS A 98 -15.98 5.42 15.02
CA LYS A 98 -16.15 5.03 13.62
C LYS A 98 -14.78 4.87 12.97
N TYR A 99 -14.42 3.63 12.63
CA TYR A 99 -13.15 3.34 11.97
C TYR A 99 -13.25 3.48 10.46
N THR A 100 -12.30 4.18 9.87
CA THR A 100 -12.13 4.26 8.41
C THR A 100 -10.79 3.65 8.05
N TYR A 101 -10.84 2.44 7.51
CA TYR A 101 -9.65 1.70 7.10
C TYR A 101 -9.17 2.17 5.72
N PHE A 102 -7.87 2.37 5.59
CA PHE A 102 -7.24 2.71 4.32
C PHE A 102 -5.86 2.09 4.20
N THR A 103 -5.38 1.93 2.97
CA THR A 103 -4.08 1.28 2.71
C THR A 103 -3.44 1.78 1.41
N LEU A 104 -2.22 1.30 1.14
CA LEU A 104 -1.59 1.36 -0.17
C LEU A 104 -1.34 -0.06 -0.68
N LEU A 105 -1.66 -0.27 -1.95
CA LEU A 105 -1.31 -1.45 -2.70
C LEU A 105 -0.13 -1.15 -3.63
N ARG A 106 0.49 -2.21 -4.14
CA ARG A 106 1.63 -2.15 -5.08
C ARG A 106 1.61 -3.32 -6.04
N ASP A 107 2.24 -3.14 -7.20
CA ASP A 107 2.60 -4.22 -8.12
C ASP A 107 3.17 -5.42 -7.33
N PRO A 108 2.53 -6.59 -7.40
CA PRO A 108 2.88 -7.74 -6.57
C PRO A 108 4.32 -8.22 -6.74
N ILE A 109 4.85 -8.16 -7.97
CA ILE A 109 6.20 -8.62 -8.29
C ILE A 109 7.24 -7.68 -7.68
N ASN A 110 7.07 -6.36 -7.91
CA ASN A 110 7.92 -5.33 -7.33
C ASN A 110 7.85 -5.33 -5.80
N ARG A 111 6.66 -5.60 -5.22
CA ARG A 111 6.48 -5.75 -3.78
C ARG A 111 7.29 -6.93 -3.25
N PHE A 112 7.20 -8.09 -3.90
CA PHE A 112 7.91 -9.30 -3.50
C PHE A 112 9.43 -9.15 -3.62
N ILE A 113 9.93 -8.61 -4.73
CA ILE A 113 11.36 -8.29 -4.90
C ILE A 113 11.85 -7.35 -3.80
N SER A 114 11.07 -6.32 -3.48
CA SER A 114 11.40 -5.37 -2.41
C SER A 114 11.38 -6.00 -1.01
N GLU A 115 10.63 -7.08 -0.83
CA GLU A 115 10.64 -7.88 0.41
C GLU A 115 11.87 -8.77 0.46
N TRP A 116 12.22 -9.47 -0.62
CA TRP A 116 13.44 -10.28 -0.72
C TRP A 116 14.70 -9.44 -0.41
N GLN A 117 14.82 -8.25 -1.00
CA GLN A 117 15.90 -7.31 -0.65
C GLN A 117 15.91 -6.92 0.83
N HIS A 118 14.74 -6.88 1.48
CA HIS A 118 14.67 -6.56 2.89
C HIS A 118 15.12 -7.73 3.78
N ILE A 119 14.75 -8.94 3.40
CA ILE A 119 15.18 -10.19 4.05
C ILE A 119 16.70 -10.32 3.96
N ARG A 120 17.30 -10.03 2.79
CA ARG A 120 18.77 -9.98 2.60
C ARG A 120 19.50 -8.96 3.48
N ARG A 121 18.77 -8.06 4.15
CA ARG A 121 19.30 -7.09 5.11
C ARG A 121 18.97 -7.47 6.56
N GLY A 122 18.59 -8.72 6.82
CA GLY A 122 18.30 -9.25 8.16
C GLY A 122 16.88 -8.96 8.65
N ALA A 123 15.95 -8.57 7.78
CA ALA A 123 14.57 -8.39 8.21
C ALA A 123 13.87 -9.74 8.45
N THR A 124 13.25 -9.90 9.62
CA THR A 124 12.55 -11.12 10.01
C THR A 124 11.10 -10.84 10.40
N TRP A 125 10.31 -11.91 10.54
CA TRP A 125 8.90 -11.88 10.96
C TRP A 125 8.71 -12.18 12.45
N HIS A 126 9.78 -12.19 13.24
CA HIS A 126 9.77 -12.70 14.61
C HIS A 126 8.81 -11.95 15.55
N SER A 127 8.55 -10.66 15.30
CA SER A 127 7.64 -9.85 16.14
C SER A 127 6.21 -9.70 15.59
N ALA A 128 5.88 -10.41 14.51
CA ALA A 128 4.52 -10.48 14.00
C ALA A 128 3.67 -11.38 14.89
N THR A 129 2.53 -10.87 15.34
CA THR A 129 1.62 -11.58 16.26
C THR A 129 0.60 -12.44 15.51
N LEU A 130 0.17 -12.00 14.32
CA LEU A 130 -0.71 -12.75 13.41
C LEU A 130 -2.01 -13.20 14.10
N ARG A 131 -2.54 -12.39 15.03
CA ARG A 131 -3.70 -12.81 15.82
C ARG A 131 -4.96 -12.85 14.95
N CYS A 132 -5.69 -13.93 15.10
CA CYS A 132 -6.99 -14.13 14.48
C CYS A 132 -7.89 -14.86 15.47
N ASN A 133 -9.15 -14.44 15.59
CA ASN A 133 -10.02 -14.85 16.70
C ASN A 133 -9.36 -14.63 18.08
N LYS A 134 -8.61 -13.52 18.21
CA LYS A 134 -7.84 -13.13 19.41
C LYS A 134 -6.72 -14.10 19.82
N GLN A 135 -6.43 -15.13 19.05
CA GLN A 135 -5.39 -16.13 19.37
C GLN A 135 -4.21 -16.04 18.38
N TYR A 136 -3.02 -16.41 18.85
CA TYR A 136 -1.86 -16.61 17.97
C TYR A 136 -2.07 -17.86 17.11
N PRO A 137 -1.55 -17.90 15.88
CA PRO A 137 -1.62 -19.12 15.08
C PRO A 137 -0.84 -20.24 15.77
N PRO A 138 -1.37 -21.46 15.87
CA PRO A 138 -0.62 -22.59 16.40
C PRO A 138 0.55 -22.93 15.47
N LEU A 139 1.59 -23.56 16.00
CA LEU A 139 2.83 -23.87 15.26
C LEU A 139 2.62 -24.78 14.04
N GLU A 140 1.56 -25.59 14.04
CA GLU A 140 1.13 -26.39 12.89
C GLU A 140 0.61 -25.55 11.71
N HIS A 141 0.10 -24.35 11.99
CA HIS A 141 -0.47 -23.44 11.00
C HIS A 141 0.52 -22.37 10.55
N TYR A 142 1.51 -22.04 11.37
CA TYR A 142 2.55 -21.08 11.04
C TYR A 142 3.89 -21.42 11.70
N LYS A 143 4.94 -21.52 10.88
CA LYS A 143 6.34 -21.57 11.30
C LYS A 143 7.09 -20.41 10.63
N PRO A 144 7.83 -19.56 11.38
CA PRO A 144 8.61 -18.50 10.75
C PRO A 144 9.62 -19.06 9.74
N CYS A 145 9.76 -18.39 8.59
CA CYS A 145 10.85 -18.69 7.67
C CYS A 145 12.14 -18.04 8.20
N TYR A 146 13.14 -18.86 8.50
CA TYR A 146 14.48 -18.40 8.85
C TYR A 146 15.38 -18.52 7.63
N PHE A 147 15.95 -17.39 7.20
CA PHE A 147 16.80 -17.32 6.01
C PHE A 147 18.27 -17.02 6.35
N ASN A 148 18.55 -16.58 7.58
CA ASN A 148 19.83 -16.02 8.01
C ASN A 148 20.32 -16.69 9.31
N GLU A 149 20.18 -18.01 9.46
CA GLU A 149 20.62 -18.67 10.70
C GLU A 149 22.15 -18.59 10.90
N GLU A 150 22.91 -18.48 9.81
CA GLU A 150 24.36 -18.28 9.83
C GLU A 150 24.72 -16.81 9.55
N ILE A 151 24.44 -15.91 10.50
CA ILE A 151 25.11 -14.60 10.50
C ILE A 151 26.54 -14.84 11.00
N VAL A 152 27.41 -15.34 10.12
CA VAL A 152 28.85 -15.15 10.30
C VAL A 152 29.09 -13.65 10.10
N GLU A 153 29.68 -13.00 11.11
CA GLU A 153 30.00 -11.58 11.07
C GLU A 153 30.68 -11.24 9.72
N ASN A 154 30.12 -10.26 9.01
CA ASN A 154 30.57 -9.72 7.73
C ASN A 154 30.23 -10.46 6.42
N ILE A 155 29.42 -11.52 6.42
CA ILE A 155 28.89 -12.08 5.17
C ILE A 155 27.51 -11.46 4.89
N SER A 156 27.42 -10.64 3.83
CA SER A 156 26.16 -10.21 3.21
C SER A 156 25.23 -11.42 3.12
N SER A 157 24.06 -11.39 3.78
CA SER A 157 23.24 -12.61 3.82
C SER A 157 22.89 -13.05 2.38
N ASN A 158 23.46 -14.18 1.98
CA ASN A 158 23.33 -14.78 0.64
C ASN A 158 21.99 -15.49 0.49
N VAL A 159 20.91 -14.83 0.94
CA VAL A 159 19.55 -15.36 0.81
C VAL A 159 19.18 -15.34 -0.67
N SER A 160 19.17 -16.51 -1.29
CA SER A 160 18.73 -16.68 -2.66
C SER A 160 17.24 -16.33 -2.81
N MET A 161 16.83 -15.87 -3.99
CA MET A 161 15.40 -15.65 -4.27
C MET A 161 14.62 -16.96 -4.13
N LYS A 162 15.22 -18.07 -4.56
CA LYS A 162 14.62 -19.41 -4.54
C LYS A 162 14.26 -19.86 -3.11
N SER A 163 15.14 -19.65 -2.13
CA SER A 163 14.84 -20.02 -0.74
C SER A 163 13.65 -19.24 -0.17
N VAL A 164 13.51 -17.96 -0.54
CA VAL A 164 12.35 -17.14 -0.16
C VAL A 164 11.07 -17.62 -0.83
N ILE A 165 11.12 -18.01 -2.10
CA ILE A 165 9.96 -18.56 -2.82
C ILE A 165 9.54 -19.91 -2.25
N ASP A 166 10.51 -20.77 -1.91
CA ASP A 166 10.25 -22.16 -1.51
C ASP A 166 9.74 -22.30 -0.07
N CYS A 167 9.88 -21.29 0.78
CA CYS A 167 9.38 -21.38 2.15
C CYS A 167 7.83 -21.39 2.19
N PRO A 168 7.17 -22.50 2.60
CA PRO A 168 5.71 -22.64 2.53
C PRO A 168 4.94 -21.66 3.43
N TYR A 169 5.57 -21.23 4.53
CA TYR A 169 4.98 -20.31 5.51
C TYR A 169 5.34 -18.85 5.24
N ASN A 170 5.94 -18.54 4.09
CA ASN A 170 6.41 -17.19 3.80
C ASN A 170 5.24 -16.21 3.70
N LEU A 171 5.15 -15.31 4.69
CA LEU A 171 4.14 -14.27 4.76
C LEU A 171 4.28 -13.22 3.63
N ALA A 172 5.36 -13.26 2.84
CA ALA A 172 5.53 -12.52 1.60
C ALA A 172 4.70 -13.04 0.45
N SER A 173 4.37 -14.32 0.41
CA SER A 173 3.55 -14.92 -0.64
C SER A 173 2.10 -14.46 -0.49
N ASN A 174 1.50 -13.99 -1.58
CA ASN A 174 0.10 -13.51 -1.64
C ASN A 174 -0.29 -12.56 -0.47
N ARG A 175 0.66 -11.71 -0.06
CA ARG A 175 0.56 -10.89 1.14
C ARG A 175 -0.59 -9.90 1.09
N GLN A 176 -0.76 -9.19 -0.03
CA GLN A 176 -1.80 -8.17 -0.13
C GLN A 176 -3.18 -8.82 0.00
N THR A 177 -3.37 -9.97 -0.63
CA THR A 177 -4.60 -10.77 -0.56
C THR A 177 -4.85 -11.24 0.86
N ARG A 178 -3.85 -11.87 1.50
CA ARG A 178 -3.98 -12.35 2.87
C ARG A 178 -4.28 -11.22 3.86
N MET A 179 -3.53 -10.11 3.79
CA MET A 179 -3.67 -9.01 4.75
C MET A 179 -4.99 -8.24 4.63
N LEU A 180 -5.68 -8.36 3.49
CA LEU A 180 -6.96 -7.69 3.25
C LEU A 180 -8.17 -8.61 3.38
N ALA A 181 -7.98 -9.92 3.45
CA ALA A 181 -9.07 -10.87 3.64
C ALA A 181 -9.57 -10.88 5.10
N ASN A 182 -10.80 -11.34 5.28
CA ASN A 182 -11.33 -11.73 6.59
C ASN A 182 -10.85 -13.14 6.92
N LEU A 183 -9.72 -13.26 7.62
CA LEU A 183 -9.11 -14.53 7.95
C LEU A 183 -9.94 -15.32 8.98
N SER A 184 -10.66 -14.65 9.88
CA SER A 184 -11.53 -15.31 10.85
C SER A 184 -12.62 -16.15 10.18
N SER A 185 -13.18 -15.65 9.07
CA SER A 185 -14.16 -16.40 8.26
C SER A 185 -13.55 -17.55 7.44
N LEU A 186 -12.22 -17.60 7.30
CA LEU A 186 -11.50 -18.57 6.47
C LEU A 186 -10.70 -19.59 7.29
N GLY A 187 -10.99 -19.72 8.59
CA GLY A 187 -10.27 -20.62 9.48
C GLY A 187 -8.90 -20.09 9.92
N CYS A 188 -8.74 -18.77 9.99
CA CYS A 188 -7.50 -18.10 10.38
C CYS A 188 -6.30 -18.58 9.56
N TYR A 189 -5.20 -18.99 10.18
CA TYR A 189 -3.98 -19.38 9.47
C TYR A 189 -3.94 -20.86 9.07
N LYS A 190 -5.03 -21.63 9.27
CA LYS A 190 -5.11 -23.08 8.96
C LYS A 190 -4.70 -23.44 7.53
N HIS A 191 -4.95 -22.53 6.59
CA HIS A 191 -4.69 -22.74 5.17
C HIS A 191 -3.51 -21.92 4.63
N LEU A 192 -2.66 -21.38 5.50
CA LEU A 192 -1.56 -20.50 5.09
C LEU A 192 -0.65 -21.13 4.02
N THR A 193 -0.25 -22.39 4.19
CA THR A 193 0.61 -23.08 3.20
C THR A 193 -0.07 -23.25 1.84
N LYS A 194 -1.39 -23.50 1.82
CA LYS A 194 -2.18 -23.58 0.59
C LYS A 194 -2.32 -22.22 -0.09
N TRP A 195 -2.44 -21.14 0.69
CA TRP A 195 -2.48 -19.78 0.18
C TRP A 195 -1.14 -19.28 -0.35
N SER A 196 -0.04 -19.81 0.18
CA SER A 196 1.33 -19.46 -0.22
C SER A 196 1.89 -20.35 -1.33
N GLN A 197 1.22 -21.44 -1.67
CA GLN A 197 1.66 -22.37 -2.71
C GLN A 197 1.70 -21.67 -4.09
N PRO A 198 2.79 -21.82 -4.88
CA PRO A 198 2.85 -21.28 -6.22
C PRO A 198 1.74 -21.82 -7.13
N LEU A 199 1.05 -20.93 -7.84
CA LEU A 199 -0.02 -21.28 -8.78
C LEU A 199 0.37 -20.86 -10.20
N ASN A 200 0.61 -21.83 -11.07
CA ASN A 200 0.81 -21.63 -12.50
C ASN A 200 -0.52 -21.61 -13.25
N VAL A 201 -1.39 -20.66 -12.90
CA VAL A 201 -2.71 -20.48 -13.53
C VAL A 201 -2.92 -19.03 -13.93
N THR A 202 -3.50 -18.80 -15.09
CA THR A 202 -3.80 -17.45 -15.60
C THR A 202 -5.29 -17.12 -15.54
N VAL A 203 -6.15 -18.12 -15.34
CA VAL A 203 -7.62 -17.98 -15.31
C VAL A 203 -8.16 -18.31 -13.93
N LEU A 204 -9.12 -17.50 -13.46
CA LEU A 204 -9.73 -17.66 -12.13
C LEU A 204 -10.39 -19.03 -11.91
N THR A 205 -10.92 -19.66 -12.96
CA THR A 205 -11.61 -20.97 -12.91
C THR A 205 -10.69 -22.12 -12.54
N HIS A 206 -9.38 -21.98 -12.70
CA HIS A 206 -8.39 -23.01 -12.35
C HIS A 206 -7.76 -22.80 -10.96
N ILE A 207 -8.21 -21.79 -10.20
CA ILE A 207 -7.70 -21.53 -8.86
C ILE A 207 -8.34 -22.52 -7.87
N PRO A 208 -7.56 -23.18 -6.99
CA PRO A 208 -8.10 -24.02 -5.93
C PRO A 208 -9.12 -23.24 -5.06
N SER A 209 -10.20 -23.90 -4.66
CA SER A 209 -11.32 -23.27 -3.92
C SER A 209 -10.88 -22.51 -2.66
N VAL A 210 -9.93 -23.07 -1.90
CA VAL A 210 -9.36 -22.45 -0.68
C VAL A 210 -8.65 -21.12 -0.98
N SER A 211 -7.92 -21.05 -2.09
CA SER A 211 -7.20 -19.84 -2.54
C SER A 211 -8.16 -18.84 -3.18
N LEU A 212 -9.18 -19.32 -3.89
CA LEU A 212 -10.25 -18.49 -4.44
C LEU A 212 -11.08 -17.83 -3.34
N ALA A 213 -11.36 -18.53 -2.24
CA ALA A 213 -12.05 -17.99 -1.07
C ALA A 213 -11.28 -16.82 -0.43
N LEU A 214 -9.96 -16.96 -0.28
CA LEU A 214 -9.10 -15.88 0.21
C LEU A 214 -9.15 -14.66 -0.71
N LEU A 215 -9.00 -14.88 -2.02
CA LEU A 215 -9.07 -13.81 -3.02
C LEU A 215 -10.41 -13.08 -3.00
N ASN A 216 -11.52 -13.82 -2.96
CA ASN A 216 -12.86 -13.24 -2.94
C ASN A 216 -13.14 -12.46 -1.65
N SER A 217 -12.65 -12.95 -0.51
CA SER A 217 -12.73 -12.24 0.78
C SER A 217 -11.98 -10.89 0.73
N ALA A 218 -10.75 -10.88 0.18
CA ALA A 218 -9.98 -9.65 0.00
C ALA A 218 -10.64 -8.66 -0.97
N LYS A 219 -11.18 -9.15 -2.09
CA LYS A 219 -11.95 -8.33 -3.05
C LYS A 219 -13.19 -7.71 -2.40
N HIS A 220 -13.94 -8.50 -1.64
CA HIS A 220 -15.11 -8.02 -0.89
C HIS A 220 -14.73 -6.88 0.05
N ASN A 221 -13.64 -7.04 0.81
CA ASN A 221 -13.18 -6.00 1.74
C ASN A 221 -12.69 -4.75 1.02
N LEU A 222 -12.03 -4.85 -0.13
CA LEU A 222 -11.68 -3.68 -0.94
C LEU A 222 -12.91 -2.90 -1.42
N VAL A 223 -14.01 -3.58 -1.72
CA VAL A 223 -15.25 -2.93 -2.17
C VAL A 223 -15.99 -2.29 -0.99
N ASN A 224 -16.14 -3.02 0.12
CA ASN A 224 -17.13 -2.69 1.15
C ASN A 224 -16.55 -2.12 2.46
N ILE A 225 -15.28 -2.42 2.77
CA ILE A 225 -14.66 -2.06 4.06
C ILE A 225 -13.57 -1.00 3.85
N ILE A 226 -12.75 -1.17 2.82
CA ILE A 226 -11.59 -0.32 2.49
C ILE A 226 -11.97 0.59 1.33
N ASN A 227 -12.81 1.58 1.62
CA ASN A 227 -13.31 2.52 0.60
C ASN A 227 -12.18 3.42 0.07
N CYS A 228 -11.11 3.57 0.84
CA CYS A 228 -9.96 4.41 0.56
C CYS A 228 -8.70 3.58 0.42
N TYR A 229 -8.11 3.51 -0.78
CA TYR A 229 -6.75 3.03 -0.94
C TYR A 229 -6.06 3.71 -2.11
N GLY A 230 -4.73 3.72 -2.06
CA GLY A 230 -3.88 4.17 -3.15
C GLY A 230 -3.11 3.02 -3.81
N LEU A 231 -2.57 3.30 -4.98
CA LEU A 231 -1.60 2.46 -5.69
C LEU A 231 -0.24 3.14 -5.69
N SER A 232 0.81 2.38 -5.33
CA SER A 232 2.19 2.89 -5.23
C SER A 232 2.74 3.34 -6.59
N GLU A 233 2.25 2.76 -7.67
CA GLU A 233 2.61 3.05 -9.06
C GLU A 233 2.04 4.40 -9.53
N TYR A 234 1.03 4.91 -8.82
CA TYR A 234 0.22 6.06 -9.23
C TYR A 234 0.06 7.08 -8.11
N LEU A 235 1.17 7.48 -7.45
CA LEU A 235 1.15 8.28 -6.22
C LEU A 235 0.39 9.61 -6.30
N ILE A 236 0.35 10.26 -7.47
CA ILE A 236 -0.41 11.51 -7.67
C ILE A 236 -1.92 11.23 -7.56
N TYR A 237 -2.40 10.23 -8.29
CA TYR A 237 -3.80 9.80 -8.20
C TYR A 237 -4.14 9.23 -6.82
N SER A 238 -3.20 8.52 -6.20
CA SER A 238 -3.35 8.01 -4.83
C SER A 238 -3.50 9.15 -3.82
N GLN A 239 -2.69 10.20 -3.91
CA GLN A 239 -2.86 11.39 -3.09
C GLN A 239 -4.24 12.02 -3.34
N TYR A 240 -4.66 12.16 -4.60
CA TYR A 240 -5.96 12.72 -4.92
C TYR A 240 -7.11 11.92 -4.29
N ILE A 241 -7.18 10.60 -4.49
CA ILE A 241 -8.24 9.76 -3.93
C ILE A 241 -8.22 9.79 -2.42
N LEU A 242 -7.05 9.62 -1.79
CA LEU A 242 -6.96 9.60 -0.32
C LEU A 242 -7.42 10.93 0.29
N GLN A 243 -7.09 12.07 -0.34
CA GLN A 243 -7.59 13.37 0.11
C GLN A 243 -9.11 13.49 -0.03
N LYS A 244 -9.68 12.99 -1.13
CA LYS A 244 -11.13 13.04 -1.39
C LYS A 244 -11.93 12.13 -0.48
N CYS A 245 -11.51 10.88 -0.37
CA CYS A 245 -12.29 9.86 0.31
C CYS A 245 -12.13 9.93 1.85
N LEU A 246 -10.99 10.42 2.35
CA LEU A 246 -10.75 10.62 3.80
C LEU A 246 -11.10 12.04 4.26
N HIS A 247 -11.46 12.95 3.34
CA HIS A 247 -11.68 14.37 3.63
C HIS A 247 -10.51 15.04 4.36
N ILE A 248 -9.30 14.83 3.82
CA ILE A 248 -8.06 15.40 4.35
C ILE A 248 -7.29 16.10 3.22
N THR A 249 -6.36 16.97 3.60
CA THR A 249 -5.38 17.54 2.66
C THR A 249 -3.99 17.34 3.24
N PHE A 250 -3.12 16.64 2.52
CA PHE A 250 -1.73 16.47 2.97
C PHE A 250 -1.00 17.81 2.89
N LYS A 251 -0.23 18.17 3.93
CA LYS A 251 0.62 19.38 3.88
C LYS A 251 1.76 19.27 2.87
N ARG A 252 2.05 18.07 2.38
CA ARG A 252 3.13 17.82 1.42
C ARG A 252 2.69 16.86 0.34
N THR A 253 3.13 17.10 -0.89
CA THR A 253 2.86 16.19 -2.01
C THR A 253 3.62 14.87 -1.83
N PHE A 254 3.07 13.80 -2.43
CA PHE A 254 3.73 12.49 -2.39
C PHE A 254 4.94 12.43 -3.32
N VAL A 255 4.84 13.11 -4.47
CA VAL A 255 5.88 13.24 -5.49
C VAL A 255 5.97 14.68 -5.99
N GLU A 256 7.12 15.05 -6.57
CA GLU A 256 7.29 16.30 -7.31
C GLU A 256 7.25 16.05 -8.81
N PHE A 257 6.07 16.07 -9.40
CA PHE A 257 5.94 15.83 -10.84
C PHE A 257 6.68 16.89 -11.67
N ASN A 258 6.52 18.18 -11.33
CA ASN A 258 7.01 19.31 -12.11
C ASN A 258 8.53 19.29 -12.35
N LYS A 259 9.32 18.82 -11.38
CA LYS A 259 10.78 18.76 -11.47
C LYS A 259 11.29 17.40 -11.95
N ILE A 260 10.73 16.32 -11.41
CA ILE A 260 11.28 14.98 -11.63
C ILE A 260 11.03 14.50 -13.06
N SER A 261 9.83 14.76 -13.62
CA SER A 261 9.47 14.24 -14.95
C SER A 261 10.35 14.79 -16.06
N PHE A 262 10.74 16.06 -15.95
CA PHE A 262 11.50 16.76 -16.98
C PHE A 262 13.01 16.53 -16.82
N ILE A 263 13.50 16.52 -15.57
CA ILE A 263 14.94 16.58 -15.32
C ILE A 263 15.53 15.17 -15.13
N LYS A 264 14.82 14.24 -14.45
CA LYS A 264 15.41 12.94 -14.04
C LYS A 264 14.37 11.80 -13.97
N PRO A 265 13.90 11.27 -15.11
CA PRO A 265 13.03 10.08 -15.19
C PRO A 265 13.46 8.92 -14.31
N ARG A 266 14.78 8.69 -14.22
CA ARG A 266 15.36 7.59 -13.46
C ARG A 266 15.01 7.62 -11.97
N LEU A 267 14.75 8.81 -11.40
CA LEU A 267 14.34 8.95 -10.00
C LEU A 267 12.91 8.45 -9.73
N LEU A 268 12.14 8.13 -10.77
CA LEU A 268 10.82 7.52 -10.64
C LEU A 268 10.89 5.99 -10.55
N PHE A 269 12.01 5.37 -10.94
CA PHE A 269 12.19 3.92 -10.81
C PHE A 269 12.48 3.54 -9.36
N THR A 270 11.80 2.50 -8.88
CA THR A 270 12.06 1.91 -7.57
C THR A 270 13.23 0.92 -7.65
N HIS A 271 13.87 0.58 -6.52
CA HIS A 271 14.88 -0.50 -6.49
C HIS A 271 14.36 -1.80 -7.12
N ALA A 272 13.10 -2.14 -6.82
CA ALA A 272 12.50 -3.36 -7.31
C ALA A 272 12.32 -3.35 -8.84
N THR A 273 12.05 -2.20 -9.47
CA THR A 273 11.94 -2.12 -10.94
C THR A 273 13.30 -2.32 -11.61
N ILE A 274 14.37 -1.80 -11.02
CA ILE A 274 15.74 -1.97 -11.53
C ILE A 274 16.20 -3.43 -11.35
N ILE A 275 15.91 -4.06 -10.21
CA ILE A 275 16.22 -5.47 -10.02
C ILE A 275 15.38 -6.34 -10.95
N ARG A 276 14.08 -6.04 -11.09
CA ARG A 276 13.17 -6.80 -11.96
C ARG A 276 13.67 -6.85 -13.40
N SER A 277 14.25 -5.78 -13.95
CA SER A 277 14.83 -5.78 -15.30
C SER A 277 16.08 -6.65 -15.43
N ASN A 278 16.76 -6.97 -14.32
CA ASN A 278 17.99 -7.77 -14.29
C ASN A 278 17.76 -9.23 -13.87
N LEU A 279 16.53 -9.61 -13.51
CA LEU A 279 16.18 -10.99 -13.20
C LEU A 279 15.90 -11.78 -14.47
N ASN A 280 16.30 -13.06 -14.49
CA ASN A 280 15.96 -13.96 -15.58
C ASN A 280 14.45 -14.28 -15.61
N GLN A 281 13.93 -14.68 -16.78
CA GLN A 281 12.50 -14.94 -16.97
C GLN A 281 11.98 -16.08 -16.10
N SER A 282 12.78 -17.12 -15.86
CA SER A 282 12.40 -18.24 -14.99
C SER A 282 12.09 -17.76 -13.56
N THR A 283 12.98 -16.95 -12.98
CA THR A 283 12.80 -16.38 -11.63
C THR A 283 11.58 -15.46 -11.59
N LEU A 284 11.37 -14.64 -12.64
CA LEU A 284 10.18 -13.80 -12.74
C LEU A 284 8.89 -14.63 -12.77
N HIS A 285 8.87 -15.75 -13.50
CA HIS A 285 7.73 -16.67 -13.50
C HIS A 285 7.49 -17.31 -12.14
N GLU A 286 8.53 -17.72 -11.41
CA GLU A 286 8.37 -18.23 -10.05
C GLU A 286 7.78 -17.17 -9.09
N ILE A 287 8.27 -15.92 -9.16
CA ILE A 287 7.73 -14.80 -8.38
C ILE A 287 6.26 -14.53 -8.74
N GLN A 288 5.90 -14.63 -10.02
CA GLN A 288 4.50 -14.49 -10.46
C GLN A 288 3.62 -15.60 -9.90
N ASN A 289 4.09 -16.85 -9.95
CA ASN A 289 3.33 -18.01 -9.49
C ASN A 289 3.11 -17.98 -7.98
N VAL A 290 4.12 -17.63 -7.18
CA VAL A 290 3.99 -17.52 -5.71
C VAL A 290 3.15 -16.31 -5.27
N ASN A 291 3.01 -15.28 -6.11
CA ASN A 291 2.17 -14.11 -5.86
C ASN A 291 0.91 -14.06 -6.74
N ARG A 292 0.45 -15.21 -7.24
CA ARG A 292 -0.63 -15.26 -8.23
C ARG A 292 -1.93 -14.64 -7.73
N LEU A 293 -2.30 -14.83 -6.47
CA LEU A 293 -3.51 -14.22 -5.89
C LEU A 293 -3.35 -12.71 -5.75
N ASP A 294 -2.15 -12.24 -5.36
CA ASP A 294 -1.87 -10.79 -5.31
C ASP A 294 -1.97 -10.16 -6.71
N ILE A 295 -1.59 -10.87 -7.79
CA ILE A 295 -1.77 -10.41 -9.18
C ILE A 295 -3.27 -10.23 -9.47
N PHE A 296 -4.08 -11.27 -9.24
CA PHE A 296 -5.53 -11.17 -9.47
C PHE A 296 -6.21 -10.11 -8.59
N LEU A 297 -5.74 -9.94 -7.35
CA LEU A 297 -6.24 -8.88 -6.46
C LEU A 297 -5.83 -7.50 -6.98
N TYR A 298 -4.57 -7.33 -7.38
CA TYR A 298 -4.05 -6.05 -7.82
C TYR A 298 -4.71 -5.59 -9.13
N ASP A 299 -4.96 -6.51 -10.07
CA ASP A 299 -5.71 -6.20 -11.30
C ASP A 299 -7.14 -5.73 -10.99
N PHE A 300 -7.83 -6.45 -10.11
CA PHE A 300 -9.15 -6.05 -9.62
C PHE A 300 -9.11 -4.69 -8.91
N ALA A 301 -8.12 -4.50 -8.02
CA ALA A 301 -7.96 -3.27 -7.25
C ALA A 301 -7.61 -2.08 -8.16
N LYS A 302 -6.83 -2.28 -9.22
CA LYS A 302 -6.52 -1.26 -10.22
C LYS A 302 -7.78 -0.85 -10.98
N GLN A 303 -8.63 -1.82 -11.33
CA GLN A 303 -9.92 -1.53 -11.96
C GLN A 303 -10.85 -0.73 -11.05
N LEU A 304 -11.04 -1.19 -9.82
CA LEU A 304 -11.85 -0.48 -8.83
C LEU A 304 -11.30 0.92 -8.52
N PHE A 305 -9.97 1.07 -8.47
CA PHE A 305 -9.29 2.34 -8.26
C PHE A 305 -9.59 3.33 -9.38
N VAL A 306 -9.50 2.91 -10.65
CA VAL A 306 -9.84 3.76 -11.81
C VAL A 306 -11.29 4.19 -11.75
N TYR A 307 -12.22 3.28 -11.43
CA TYR A 307 -13.63 3.65 -11.33
C TYR A 307 -13.90 4.66 -10.21
N ARG A 308 -13.31 4.46 -9.02
CA ARG A 308 -13.41 5.40 -7.89
C ARG A 308 -12.78 6.74 -8.24
N LEU A 309 -11.61 6.74 -8.89
CA LEU A 309 -10.92 7.94 -9.33
C LEU A 309 -11.80 8.76 -10.28
N VAL A 310 -12.29 8.13 -11.35
CA VAL A 310 -13.12 8.81 -12.36
C VAL A 310 -14.40 9.36 -11.73
N ASN A 311 -15.04 8.60 -10.84
CA ASN A 311 -16.20 9.09 -10.11
C ASN A 311 -15.88 10.38 -9.34
N TYR A 312 -14.81 10.40 -8.53
CA TYR A 312 -14.40 11.64 -7.84
C TYR A 312 -14.08 12.79 -8.81
N LEU A 313 -13.39 12.49 -9.92
CA LEU A 313 -12.99 13.49 -10.90
C LEU A 313 -14.17 14.15 -11.61
N LEU A 314 -15.20 13.38 -11.98
CA LEU A 314 -16.37 13.89 -12.68
C LEU A 314 -17.18 14.87 -11.83
N PHE A 315 -17.28 14.59 -10.53
CA PHE A 315 -18.06 15.40 -9.57
C PHE A 315 -17.24 16.48 -8.85
N ASP A 316 -15.93 16.59 -9.08
CA ASP A 316 -15.09 17.62 -8.47
C ASP A 316 -15.09 18.90 -9.32
N SER A 317 -15.75 19.95 -8.81
CA SER A 317 -15.82 21.28 -9.45
C SER A 317 -14.46 21.94 -9.62
N ASN A 318 -13.44 21.51 -8.86
CA ASN A 318 -12.07 22.01 -9.03
C ASN A 318 -11.40 21.44 -10.29
N ILE A 319 -11.97 20.42 -10.93
CA ILE A 319 -11.43 19.82 -12.15
C ILE A 319 -12.03 20.52 -13.37
N PRO A 320 -11.21 21.18 -14.21
CA PRO A 320 -11.67 21.85 -15.41
C PRO A 320 -12.45 20.95 -16.35
N LEU A 321 -13.43 21.54 -17.04
CA LEU A 321 -14.32 20.82 -17.94
C LEU A 321 -13.56 20.06 -19.05
N HIS A 322 -12.46 20.60 -19.56
CA HIS A 322 -11.66 19.96 -20.60
C HIS A 322 -10.97 18.66 -20.14
N PHE A 323 -10.70 18.50 -18.84
CA PHE A 323 -10.23 17.23 -18.28
C PHE A 323 -11.39 16.26 -17.97
N ARG A 324 -12.55 16.79 -17.56
CA ARG A 324 -13.73 15.96 -17.25
C ARG A 324 -14.42 15.40 -18.51
N ARG A 325 -14.49 16.17 -19.60
CA ARG A 325 -15.20 15.78 -20.84
C ARG A 325 -14.73 14.44 -21.40
N PRO A 326 -13.42 14.18 -21.64
CA PRO A 326 -12.97 12.89 -22.13
C PRO A 326 -13.32 11.72 -21.20
N LEU A 327 -13.19 11.93 -19.89
CA LEU A 327 -13.55 10.93 -18.88
C LEU A 327 -15.05 10.62 -18.92
N HIS A 328 -15.88 11.65 -19.00
CA HIS A 328 -17.33 11.51 -19.09
C HIS A 328 -17.76 10.75 -20.35
N THR A 329 -17.18 11.10 -21.50
CA THR A 329 -17.46 10.42 -22.78
C THR A 329 -17.14 8.93 -22.72
N ILE A 330 -15.99 8.56 -22.14
CA ILE A 330 -15.60 7.15 -22.02
C ILE A 330 -16.48 6.44 -20.97
N TRP A 331 -16.74 7.08 -19.84
CA TRP A 331 -17.55 6.54 -18.74
C TRP A 331 -18.96 6.16 -19.18
N HIS A 332 -19.59 6.99 -20.01
CA HIS A 332 -20.94 6.76 -20.53
C HIS A 332 -20.98 5.99 -21.86
N SER A 333 -19.85 5.48 -22.34
CA SER A 333 -19.83 4.62 -23.53
C SER A 333 -20.60 3.32 -23.26
N ARG A 334 -21.37 2.83 -24.25
CA ARG A 334 -22.23 1.64 -24.12
C ARG A 334 -21.47 0.37 -23.71
N LEU A 335 -20.17 0.30 -23.94
CA LEU A 335 -19.34 -0.88 -23.68
C LEU A 335 -18.56 -0.72 -22.37
N ARG A 336 -19.18 -1.04 -21.23
CA ARG A 336 -18.57 -0.91 -19.89
C ARG A 336 -17.20 -1.58 -19.77
N SER A 337 -17.01 -2.78 -20.33
CA SER A 337 -15.72 -3.48 -20.31
C SER A 337 -14.63 -2.72 -21.05
N LYS A 338 -14.95 -2.12 -22.21
CA LYS A 338 -14.02 -1.25 -22.94
C LYS A 338 -13.79 0.07 -22.20
N SER A 339 -14.76 0.56 -21.43
CA SER A 339 -14.61 1.81 -20.67
C SER A 339 -13.42 1.76 -19.70
N TYR A 340 -13.22 0.66 -18.97
CA TYR A 340 -12.09 0.53 -18.06
C TYR A 340 -10.75 0.59 -18.79
N ILE A 341 -10.61 -0.13 -19.90
CA ILE A 341 -9.37 -0.18 -20.68
C ILE A 341 -9.05 1.22 -21.20
N CYS A 342 -10.03 1.92 -21.77
CA CYS A 342 -9.87 3.27 -22.28
C CYS A 342 -9.57 4.29 -21.17
N LEU A 343 -10.28 4.23 -20.02
CA LEU A 343 -10.02 5.11 -18.88
C LEU A 343 -8.63 4.86 -18.29
N SER A 344 -8.23 3.59 -18.17
CA SER A 344 -6.91 3.20 -17.68
C SER A 344 -5.82 3.66 -18.63
N TYR A 345 -6.01 3.49 -19.93
CA TYR A 345 -5.09 4.02 -20.91
C TYR A 345 -5.01 5.54 -20.78
N LEU A 346 -6.15 6.26 -20.75
CA LEU A 346 -6.17 7.72 -20.68
C LEU A 346 -5.48 8.28 -19.43
N LEU A 347 -5.71 7.67 -18.27
CA LEU A 347 -5.22 8.17 -16.98
C LEU A 347 -3.87 7.58 -16.57
N LEU A 348 -3.65 6.29 -16.79
CA LEU A 348 -2.56 5.53 -16.17
C LEU A 348 -1.42 5.20 -17.13
N SER A 349 -1.56 5.44 -18.44
CA SER A 349 -0.39 5.38 -19.33
C SER A 349 0.54 6.54 -18.98
N ASN A 350 1.67 6.21 -18.35
CA ASN A 350 2.67 7.19 -17.97
C ASN A 350 3.88 6.99 -18.89
N PRO A 351 4.25 7.97 -19.72
CA PRO A 351 5.33 7.83 -20.70
C PRO A 351 6.68 7.49 -20.06
N ILE A 352 6.87 7.92 -18.81
CA ILE A 352 8.18 7.97 -18.15
C ILE A 352 8.58 6.63 -17.54
N ILE A 353 7.59 5.80 -17.16
CA ILE A 353 7.84 4.48 -16.55
C ILE A 353 7.94 3.40 -17.64
N ASN A 354 7.27 3.59 -18.77
CA ASN A 354 7.23 2.62 -19.86
C ASN A 354 8.40 2.73 -20.84
N HIS A 355 9.54 3.32 -20.45
CA HIS A 355 10.69 3.53 -21.34
C HIS A 355 11.30 2.23 -21.93
N HIS A 356 10.95 1.05 -21.41
CA HIS A 356 11.28 -0.21 -22.07
C HIS A 356 10.52 -0.42 -23.39
N ASP A 357 9.39 0.25 -23.58
CA ASP A 357 8.65 0.29 -24.83
C ASP A 357 8.85 1.66 -25.49
N ALA A 358 9.99 1.86 -26.16
CA ALA A 358 10.31 3.08 -26.91
C ALA A 358 9.24 3.47 -27.98
N ASN A 359 8.26 2.59 -28.25
CA ASN A 359 7.16 2.79 -29.18
C ASN A 359 5.85 3.31 -28.54
N ILE A 360 5.76 3.47 -27.22
CA ILE A 360 4.51 3.99 -26.61
C ILE A 360 4.56 5.52 -26.64
N SER A 361 3.90 6.10 -27.65
CA SER A 361 3.61 7.52 -27.74
C SER A 361 3.16 8.06 -26.38
N SER A 362 3.86 9.08 -25.88
CA SER A 362 3.52 9.69 -24.61
C SER A 362 2.04 10.12 -24.60
N ASN A 363 1.25 9.60 -23.67
CA ASN A 363 -0.13 10.06 -23.53
C ASN A 363 -0.13 11.46 -22.94
N ALA A 364 -0.19 12.46 -23.82
CA ALA A 364 -0.16 13.88 -23.47
C ALA A 364 -1.27 14.26 -22.47
N PHE A 365 -2.42 13.59 -22.49
CA PHE A 365 -3.49 13.83 -21.52
C PHE A 365 -3.04 13.45 -20.11
N SER A 366 -2.57 12.22 -19.92
CA SER A 366 -2.10 11.72 -18.62
C SER A 366 -1.03 12.64 -18.03
N TYR A 367 -0.05 13.04 -18.84
CA TYR A 367 1.01 13.95 -18.41
C TYR A 367 0.45 15.31 -17.95
N ARG A 368 -0.33 15.99 -18.80
CA ARG A 368 -0.93 17.30 -18.50
C ARG A 368 -1.84 17.23 -17.27
N PHE A 369 -2.54 16.12 -17.12
CA PHE A 369 -3.46 15.93 -16.00
C PHE A 369 -2.73 15.69 -14.67
N ASN A 370 -1.66 14.91 -14.66
CA ASN A 370 -0.80 14.75 -13.47
C ASN A 370 -0.16 16.07 -13.04
N LEU A 371 0.30 16.88 -14.00
CA LEU A 371 0.79 18.24 -13.76
C LEU A 371 -0.30 19.12 -13.13
N PHE A 372 -1.51 19.09 -13.70
CA PHE A 372 -2.66 19.82 -13.17
C PHE A 372 -2.99 19.42 -11.73
N LEU A 373 -3.09 18.11 -11.43
CA LEU A 373 -3.40 17.63 -10.08
C LEU A 373 -2.33 18.04 -9.06
N THR A 374 -1.05 17.98 -9.46
CA THR A 374 0.06 18.43 -8.61
C THR A 374 -0.08 19.91 -8.25
N ASN A 375 -0.39 20.76 -9.23
CA ASN A 375 -0.65 22.18 -8.99
C ASN A 375 -1.92 22.42 -8.16
N LEU A 376 -2.96 21.59 -8.36
CA LEU A 376 -4.18 21.65 -7.54
C LEU A 376 -3.90 21.34 -6.07
N PHE A 377 -3.04 20.36 -5.77
CA PHE A 377 -2.62 20.08 -4.40
C PHE A 377 -1.92 21.29 -3.79
N ILE A 378 -1.04 21.93 -4.55
CA ILE A 378 -0.31 23.13 -4.10
C ILE A 378 -1.27 24.28 -3.79
N ARG A 379 -2.23 24.54 -4.68
CA ARG A 379 -3.29 25.54 -4.45
C ARG A 379 -4.14 25.25 -3.21
N LYS A 380 -4.28 23.97 -2.84
CA LYS A 380 -4.99 23.53 -1.62
C LYS A 380 -4.11 23.52 -0.36
N GLY A 381 -2.88 24.01 -0.44
CA GLY A 381 -1.96 24.16 0.70
C GLY A 381 -0.93 23.05 0.85
N SER A 382 -0.81 22.12 -0.10
CA SER A 382 0.31 21.18 -0.11
C SER A 382 1.60 21.88 -0.54
N ILE A 383 2.70 21.62 0.15
CA ILE A 383 4.02 22.10 -0.21
C ILE A 383 4.74 21.01 -1.02
N PRO A 384 5.44 21.34 -2.11
CA PRO A 384 6.28 20.38 -2.82
C PRO A 384 7.43 19.86 -1.93
N VAL A 385 8.07 18.77 -2.32
CA VAL A 385 9.06 18.03 -1.52
C VAL A 385 10.45 18.66 -1.41
N SER A 386 10.83 19.78 -2.02
CA SER A 386 12.23 20.23 -2.08
C SER A 386 13.18 19.26 -2.80
N GLU A 387 13.92 19.83 -3.74
CA GLU A 387 14.84 19.09 -4.61
C GLU A 387 16.06 18.56 -3.85
N SER A 388 16.49 19.26 -2.80
CA SER A 388 17.59 18.82 -1.94
C SER A 388 17.23 17.56 -1.17
N ILE A 389 15.99 17.47 -0.66
CA ILE A 389 15.48 16.26 0.01
C ILE A 389 15.42 15.12 -1.00
N LEU A 390 14.85 15.36 -2.19
CA LEU A 390 14.77 14.32 -3.24
C LEU A 390 16.15 13.83 -3.66
N THR A 391 17.12 14.72 -3.84
CA THR A 391 18.49 14.36 -4.24
C THR A 391 19.21 13.60 -3.12
N SER A 392 19.04 14.02 -1.87
CA SER A 392 19.59 13.32 -0.69
C SER A 392 18.98 11.92 -0.52
N GLU A 393 17.66 11.81 -0.66
CA GLU A 393 16.96 10.53 -0.65
C GLU A 393 17.52 9.66 -1.78
N ASN A 394 17.57 10.14 -3.02
CA ASN A 394 18.12 9.37 -4.14
C ASN A 394 19.60 8.99 -3.99
N LYS A 395 20.46 9.82 -3.39
CA LYS A 395 21.85 9.43 -3.11
C LYS A 395 21.90 8.25 -2.13
N LYS A 396 21.18 8.36 -1.01
CA LYS A 396 21.01 7.24 -0.07
C LYS A 396 20.42 6.00 -0.74
N TRP A 397 19.65 6.18 -1.82
CA TRP A 397 19.10 5.08 -2.62
C TRP A 397 20.15 4.43 -3.52
N SER A 398 20.97 5.22 -4.24
CA SER A 398 22.07 4.72 -5.08
C SER A 398 23.09 3.93 -4.27
N ASP A 399 23.47 4.43 -3.09
CA ASP A 399 24.41 3.75 -2.19
C ASP A 399 23.86 2.41 -1.68
N ARG A 400 22.53 2.29 -1.58
CA ARG A 400 21.86 1.03 -1.21
C ARG A 400 21.73 0.07 -2.39
N LEU A 401 21.52 0.59 -3.61
CA LEU A 401 21.47 -0.25 -4.82
C LEU A 401 22.81 -0.92 -5.07
N SER A 402 23.92 -0.18 -4.93
CA SER A 402 25.26 -0.75 -5.09
C SER A 402 25.52 -1.87 -4.09
N TYR A 403 25.02 -1.76 -2.85
CA TYR A 403 25.05 -2.85 -1.88
C TYR A 403 24.20 -4.05 -2.32
N ASP A 404 22.98 -3.83 -2.82
CA ASP A 404 22.09 -4.93 -3.25
C ASP A 404 22.63 -5.71 -4.46
N PHE A 405 23.38 -5.04 -5.36
CA PHE A 405 24.00 -5.62 -6.55
C PHE A 405 25.40 -6.22 -6.30
N LYS A 406 26.03 -5.97 -5.14
CA LYS A 406 27.17 -6.77 -4.67
C LYS A 406 26.65 -8.16 -4.26
N ILE A 407 26.34 -8.96 -5.27
CA ILE A 407 26.49 -10.42 -5.27
C ILE A 407 27.99 -10.67 -5.36
#